data_AF-A0A7V4ULU3-F1
#
_entry.id   AF-A0A7V4ULU3-F1
#
_cell.length_a   1.000
_cell.length_b   1.000
_cell.length_c   1.000
_cell.angle_alpha   90.00
_cell.angle_beta   90.00
_cell.angle_gamma   90.00
#
_symmetry.space_group_name_H-M   'P 1'
#
loop_
_entity.id
_entity.type
_entity.pdbx_description
1 polymer ?
#
loop_
_entity_poly.entity_id
_entity_poly.type
_entity_poly.pdbx_seq_one_letter_code
_entity_poly.pdbx_strand_id
1 'polypeptide(L)'
;MGLARVGRRELIKWFPSLFLGIRFSGILKGKQSYAKNEKKPLLEYRTLGKTGLKVTSVSMGVMNCSDPAVLHRAYDLGVNLYDTADCYMRGRNEEMVGEVFRGKRDKVFIQTKVHPGEEKKMRASVERSLRRLRTDYIDILLWHNLHSPEEVSNPSLHEFMTMMKKEG
;
A
#
# COMPACT_ATOMS: atom_id res chain seq x y z
N MET A 1 -44.11 16.41 33.42
CA MET A 1 -42.81 16.83 32.85
C MET A 1 -42.25 15.68 32.04
N GLY A 2 -42.43 15.72 30.71
CA GLY A 2 -41.98 14.70 29.78
C GLY A 2 -41.27 15.36 28.60
N LEU A 3 -40.01 15.00 28.38
CA LEU A 3 -39.21 15.45 27.23
C LEU A 3 -39.82 14.90 25.94
N ALA A 4 -40.38 15.79 25.11
CA ALA A 4 -40.82 15.44 23.77
C ALA A 4 -39.60 15.16 22.87
N ARG A 5 -39.51 13.93 22.35
CA ARG A 5 -38.50 13.54 21.36
C ARG A 5 -38.78 14.25 20.03
N VAL A 6 -37.94 15.19 19.64
CA VAL A 6 -38.00 15.85 18.32
C VAL A 6 -37.53 14.86 17.25
N GLY A 7 -38.41 14.55 16.29
CA GLY A 7 -38.14 13.62 15.19
C GLY A 7 -37.28 14.26 14.09
N ARG A 8 -36.45 13.44 13.44
CA ARG A 8 -35.48 13.83 12.38
C ARG A 8 -36.08 14.65 11.21
N ARG A 9 -37.39 14.59 11.00
CA ARG A 9 -38.10 15.33 9.93
C ARG A 9 -38.40 16.79 10.30
N GLU A 10 -38.45 17.13 11.59
CA GLU A 10 -38.66 18.51 12.06
C GLU A 10 -37.35 19.31 12.08
N LEU A 11 -36.20 18.65 12.23
CA LEU A 11 -34.85 19.24 12.14
C LEU A 11 -34.53 19.80 10.74
N ILE A 12 -35.07 19.20 9.68
CA ILE A 12 -34.83 19.60 8.28
C ILE A 12 -35.62 20.87 7.92
N LYS A 13 -36.76 21.12 8.58
CA LYS A 13 -37.58 22.32 8.33
C LYS A 13 -36.99 23.59 8.96
N TRP A 14 -36.08 23.46 9.93
CA TRP A 14 -35.46 24.58 10.65
C TRP A 14 -34.13 25.08 10.05
N PHE A 15 -33.69 24.52 8.92
CA PHE A 15 -32.35 24.80 8.35
C PHE A 15 -32.28 25.46 6.94
N PRO A 16 -33.19 26.35 6.48
CA PRO A 16 -32.97 27.07 5.22
C PRO A 16 -32.44 28.51 5.40
N SER A 17 -31.76 28.87 6.50
CA SER A 17 -31.40 30.30 6.74
C SER A 17 -30.15 30.58 7.56
N LEU A 18 -29.13 29.73 7.54
CA LEU A 18 -27.81 30.10 8.06
C LEU A 18 -26.72 29.56 7.14
N PHE A 19 -25.84 30.45 6.69
CA PHE A 19 -24.78 30.28 5.68
C PHE A 19 -25.10 30.62 4.22
N LEU A 20 -25.81 31.73 4.01
CA LEU A 20 -25.42 32.65 2.94
C LEU A 20 -24.10 33.33 3.37
N GLY A 21 -23.00 33.10 2.65
CA GLY A 21 -21.85 34.04 2.68
C GLY A 21 -20.58 33.68 3.46
N ILE A 22 -20.20 32.41 3.61
CA ILE A 22 -18.79 32.07 3.89
C ILE A 22 -18.21 31.40 2.66
N ARG A 23 -17.34 32.13 1.93
CA ARG A 23 -16.45 31.53 0.94
C ARG A 23 -15.57 30.50 1.66
N PHE A 24 -15.97 29.23 1.62
CA PHE A 24 -15.17 28.09 2.05
C PHE A 24 -14.02 27.79 1.06
N SER A 25 -13.44 28.80 0.41
CA SER A 25 -12.26 28.63 -0.45
C SER A 25 -10.95 28.51 0.35
N GLY A 26 -11.00 28.52 1.68
CA GLY A 26 -9.82 28.60 2.55
C GLY A 26 -9.50 27.37 3.41
N ILE A 27 -10.43 26.40 3.56
CA ILE A 27 -10.32 25.33 4.59
C ILE A 27 -9.95 23.96 3.99
N LEU A 28 -9.77 23.87 2.67
CA LEU A 28 -9.16 22.71 1.99
C LEU A 28 -7.69 22.97 1.59
N LYS A 29 -6.95 23.73 2.40
CA LYS A 29 -5.48 23.64 2.35
C LYS A 29 -5.06 22.34 3.02
N GLY A 30 -5.21 21.23 2.29
CA GLY A 30 -4.42 20.02 2.58
C GLY A 30 -2.98 20.44 2.77
N LYS A 31 -2.33 19.92 3.83
CA LYS A 31 -0.97 20.29 4.24
C LYS A 31 -0.10 20.45 2.99
N GLN A 32 0.20 21.70 2.68
CA GLN A 32 0.92 22.07 1.47
C GLN A 32 2.31 21.43 1.58
N SER A 33 2.63 20.52 0.66
CA SER A 33 3.95 19.88 0.57
C SER A 33 5.04 20.94 0.72
N TYR A 34 5.90 20.75 1.72
CA TYR A 34 7.00 21.69 2.05
C TYR A 34 8.06 21.78 0.94
N ALA A 35 8.07 20.83 -0.02
CA ALA A 35 9.03 20.81 -1.12
C ALA A 35 8.43 21.47 -2.38
N LYS A 36 8.26 22.79 -2.37
CA LYS A 36 7.71 23.52 -3.52
C LYS A 36 8.69 23.72 -4.68
N ASN A 37 9.96 23.31 -4.57
CA ASN A 37 10.94 23.53 -5.63
C ASN A 37 12.19 22.64 -5.54
N GLU A 38 12.04 21.36 -5.17
CA GLU A 38 13.17 20.43 -5.23
C GLU A 38 13.29 19.86 -6.65
N LYS A 39 14.46 20.01 -7.29
CA LYS A 39 14.78 19.28 -8.52
C LYS A 39 14.57 17.79 -8.24
N LYS A 40 13.84 17.10 -9.12
CA LYS A 40 13.72 15.64 -9.02
C LYS A 40 15.13 15.05 -9.04
N PRO A 41 15.46 14.13 -8.11
CA PRO A 41 16.74 13.47 -8.13
C PRO A 41 16.87 12.67 -9.43
N LEU A 42 18.11 12.57 -9.93
CA LEU A 42 18.43 11.64 -11.00
C LEU A 42 18.45 10.23 -10.38
N LEU A 43 17.36 9.48 -10.53
CA LEU A 43 17.28 8.09 -10.12
C LEU A 43 17.80 7.19 -11.23
N GLU A 44 18.79 6.35 -10.90
CA GLU A 44 19.23 5.28 -11.78
C GLU A 44 18.20 4.15 -11.79
N TYR A 45 17.97 3.55 -12.95
CA TYR A 45 17.13 2.37 -13.11
C TYR A 45 17.99 1.16 -13.43
N ARG A 46 17.70 0.03 -12.79
CA ARG A 46 18.43 -1.23 -12.96
C ARG A 46 17.44 -2.36 -13.22
N THR A 47 17.85 -3.34 -14.03
CA THR A 47 17.06 -4.57 -14.17
C THR A 47 17.22 -5.40 -12.91
N LEU A 48 16.11 -5.82 -12.30
CA LEU A 48 16.13 -6.70 -11.14
C LEU A 48 16.46 -8.14 -11.57
N GLY A 49 17.71 -8.56 -11.38
CA GLY A 49 18.16 -9.91 -11.73
C GLY A 49 17.82 -10.27 -13.19
N LYS A 50 17.17 -11.43 -13.38
CA LYS A 50 16.72 -11.92 -14.69
C LYS A 50 15.22 -11.68 -14.93
N THR A 51 14.56 -10.87 -14.11
CA THR A 51 13.10 -10.68 -14.16
C THR A 51 12.63 -9.78 -15.30
N GLY A 52 13.52 -8.92 -15.81
CA GLY A 52 13.16 -7.87 -16.77
C GLY A 52 12.57 -6.61 -16.12
N LEU A 53 12.23 -6.64 -14.82
CA LEU A 53 11.68 -5.48 -14.11
C LEU A 53 12.73 -4.38 -13.99
N LYS A 54 12.39 -3.17 -14.47
CA LYS A 54 13.26 -1.98 -14.41
C LYS A 54 12.92 -1.16 -13.16
N VAL A 55 13.65 -1.41 -12.07
CA VAL A 55 13.40 -0.78 -10.76
C VAL A 55 14.40 0.36 -10.50
N THR A 56 14.00 1.33 -9.68
CA THR A 56 14.91 2.38 -9.21
C THR A 56 16.00 1.81 -8.29
N SER A 57 17.21 2.37 -8.34
CA SER A 57 18.34 1.96 -7.48
C SER A 57 18.07 2.17 -5.99
N VAL A 58 17.14 3.08 -5.66
CA VAL A 58 16.58 3.29 -4.32
C VAL A 58 15.12 2.86 -4.33
N SER A 59 14.72 2.08 -3.34
CA SER A 59 13.35 1.59 -3.15
C SER A 59 12.75 2.12 -1.86
N MET A 60 11.42 2.14 -1.76
CA MET A 60 10.72 2.58 -0.56
C MET A 60 10.40 1.38 0.34
N GLY A 61 11.12 1.24 1.47
CA GLY A 61 10.79 0.29 2.53
C GLY A 61 9.68 0.82 3.42
N VAL A 62 8.56 0.09 3.51
CA VAL A 62 7.32 0.61 4.11
C VAL A 62 7.14 0.18 5.58
N MET A 63 7.89 -0.81 6.08
CA MET A 63 7.69 -1.51 7.38
C MET A 63 7.18 -0.66 8.56
N ASN A 64 7.79 0.50 8.81
CA ASN A 64 7.44 1.38 9.93
C ASN A 64 6.82 2.71 9.48
N CYS A 65 6.49 2.85 8.20
CA CYS A 65 5.82 4.02 7.67
C CYS A 65 4.31 3.89 7.94
N SER A 66 3.76 4.89 8.62
CA SER A 66 2.32 5.03 8.87
C SER A 66 1.71 6.26 8.21
N ASP A 67 2.51 7.03 7.47
CA ASP A 67 2.10 8.25 6.80
C ASP A 67 2.11 8.06 5.27
N PRO A 68 0.95 7.98 4.61
CA PRO A 68 0.87 7.81 3.15
C PRO A 68 1.53 8.96 2.37
N ALA A 69 1.69 10.15 2.97
CA ALA A 69 2.36 11.27 2.32
C ALA A 69 3.83 10.96 1.97
N VAL A 70 4.48 10.10 2.75
CA VAL A 70 5.86 9.66 2.48
C VAL A 70 5.92 8.82 1.21
N LEU A 71 4.96 7.91 1.00
CA LEU A 71 4.90 7.07 -0.20
C LEU A 71 4.56 7.92 -1.43
N HIS A 72 3.62 8.85 -1.32
CA HIS A 72 3.33 9.82 -2.38
C HIS A 72 4.57 10.64 -2.75
N ARG A 73 5.35 11.09 -1.75
CA ARG A 73 6.58 11.83 -2.01
C ARG A 73 7.61 10.97 -2.73
N ALA A 74 7.81 9.72 -2.31
CA ALA A 74 8.72 8.79 -2.98
C ALA A 74 8.30 8.58 -4.45
N TYR A 75 7.00 8.40 -4.69
CA TYR A 75 6.43 8.28 -6.04
C TYR A 75 6.68 9.53 -6.88
N ASP A 76 6.43 10.73 -6.34
CA ASP A 76 6.65 12.00 -7.05
C ASP A 76 8.14 12.21 -7.42
N LEU A 77 9.05 11.71 -6.58
CA LEU A 77 10.49 11.70 -6.82
C LEU A 77 10.93 10.67 -7.87
N GLY A 78 10.05 9.74 -8.25
CA GLY A 78 10.29 8.73 -9.28
C GLY A 78 10.57 7.32 -8.77
N VAL A 79 10.50 7.07 -7.45
CA VAL A 79 10.67 5.73 -6.89
C VAL A 79 9.52 4.83 -7.35
N ASN A 80 9.87 3.67 -7.91
CA ASN A 80 8.90 2.76 -8.49
C ASN A 80 8.83 1.38 -7.81
N LEU A 81 9.66 1.08 -6.80
CA LEU A 81 9.59 -0.17 -6.05
C LEU A 81 9.25 0.10 -4.57
N TYR A 82 8.21 -0.56 -4.08
CA TYR A 82 7.69 -0.45 -2.71
C TYR A 82 7.73 -1.80 -2.02
N ASP A 83 8.45 -1.89 -0.90
CA ASP A 83 8.65 -3.11 -0.13
C ASP A 83 7.80 -3.12 1.15
N THR A 84 6.90 -4.10 1.24
CA THR A 84 6.00 -4.33 2.39
C THR A 84 6.01 -5.81 2.81
N ALA A 85 5.12 -6.25 3.70
CA ALA A 85 4.93 -7.65 4.10
C ALA A 85 3.56 -7.87 4.76
N ASP A 86 3.01 -9.10 4.68
CA ASP A 86 1.71 -9.48 5.32
C ASP A 86 1.68 -9.14 6.83
N CYS A 87 2.82 -9.31 7.51
CA CYS A 87 2.90 -9.13 8.95
C CYS A 87 3.07 -7.67 9.39
N TYR A 88 3.53 -6.77 8.51
CA TYR A 88 3.89 -5.42 8.90
C TYR A 88 2.66 -4.67 9.42
N MET A 89 2.78 -4.16 10.66
CA MET A 89 1.71 -3.46 11.36
C MET A 89 0.37 -4.23 11.40
N ARG A 90 0.43 -5.57 11.43
CA ARG A 90 -0.74 -6.48 11.37
C ARG A 90 -1.55 -6.32 10.07
N GLY A 91 -0.88 -6.10 8.94
CA GLY A 91 -1.49 -5.95 7.62
C GLY A 91 -1.88 -4.51 7.25
N ARG A 92 -1.95 -3.60 8.23
CA ARG A 92 -2.28 -2.18 7.97
C ARG A 92 -1.27 -1.49 7.04
N ASN A 93 -0.04 -2.00 6.99
CA ASN A 93 0.98 -1.51 6.08
C ASN A 93 0.62 -1.79 4.61
N GLU A 94 0.16 -3.00 4.29
CA GLU A 94 -0.32 -3.36 2.94
C GLU A 94 -1.61 -2.60 2.58
N GLU A 95 -2.52 -2.41 3.53
CA GLU A 95 -3.76 -1.62 3.32
C GLU A 95 -3.43 -0.18 2.91
N MET A 96 -2.44 0.44 3.57
CA MET A 96 -1.95 1.77 3.21
C MET A 96 -1.31 1.79 1.83
N VAL A 97 -0.45 0.82 1.49
CA VAL A 97 0.17 0.72 0.16
C VAL A 97 -0.90 0.57 -0.93
N GLY A 98 -1.88 -0.32 -0.72
CA GLY A 98 -2.99 -0.55 -1.65
C GLY A 98 -3.86 0.70 -1.84
N GLU A 99 -4.11 1.47 -0.79
CA GLU A 99 -4.85 2.74 -0.90
C GLU A 99 -4.04 3.80 -1.66
N VAL A 100 -2.75 3.97 -1.35
CA VAL A 100 -1.86 4.96 -1.99
C VAL A 100 -1.77 4.76 -3.51
N PHE A 101 -1.73 3.51 -3.97
CA PHE A 101 -1.59 3.18 -5.39
C PHE A 101 -2.89 2.77 -6.08
N ARG A 102 -4.04 3.01 -5.44
CA ARG A 102 -5.34 2.78 -6.06
C ARG A 102 -5.46 3.58 -7.36
N GLY A 103 -5.74 2.89 -8.47
CA GLY A 103 -5.80 3.50 -9.81
C GLY A 103 -4.44 3.84 -10.44
N LYS A 104 -3.33 3.47 -9.80
CA LYS A 104 -1.94 3.64 -10.31
C LYS A 104 -1.11 2.37 -10.15
N ARG A 105 -1.75 1.22 -9.95
CA ARG A 105 -1.11 -0.06 -9.66
C ARG A 105 -0.11 -0.49 -10.74
N ASP A 106 -0.38 -0.16 -11.99
CA ASP A 106 0.46 -0.41 -13.16
C ASP A 106 1.69 0.51 -13.25
N LYS A 107 1.78 1.54 -12.40
CA LYS A 107 2.88 2.52 -12.39
C LYS A 107 3.97 2.21 -11.37
N VAL A 108 3.79 1.19 -10.54
CA VAL A 108 4.71 0.81 -9.48
C VAL A 108 4.84 -0.69 -9.40
N PHE A 109 5.99 -1.14 -8.92
CA PHE A 109 6.25 -2.51 -8.49
C PHE A 109 6.03 -2.62 -6.99
N ILE A 110 5.28 -3.63 -6.58
CA ILE A 110 5.02 -3.94 -5.17
C ILE A 110 5.66 -5.28 -4.85
N GLN A 111 6.56 -5.25 -3.86
CA GLN A 111 7.15 -6.41 -3.24
C GLN A 111 6.50 -6.67 -1.89
N THR A 112 6.01 -7.89 -1.66
CA THR A 112 5.53 -8.31 -0.33
C THR A 112 6.16 -9.64 0.08
N LYS A 113 5.95 -10.03 1.33
CA LYS A 113 6.60 -11.18 1.96
C LYS A 113 5.59 -12.07 2.66
N VAL A 114 5.82 -13.37 2.56
CA VAL A 114 5.06 -14.42 3.24
C VAL A 114 6.00 -15.21 4.14
N HIS A 115 5.52 -15.61 5.32
CA HIS A 115 6.29 -16.49 6.20
C HIS A 115 6.20 -17.93 5.69
N PRO A 116 7.32 -18.66 5.63
CA PRO A 116 7.33 -20.08 5.28
C PRO A 116 6.52 -20.88 6.30
N GLY A 117 5.83 -21.93 5.84
CA GLY A 117 5.01 -22.78 6.69
C GLY A 117 4.16 -23.75 5.88
N GLU A 118 3.03 -24.18 6.45
CA GLU A 118 2.06 -25.01 5.74
C GLU A 118 1.49 -24.29 4.51
N GLU A 119 1.44 -24.98 3.36
CA GLU A 119 0.97 -24.43 2.09
C GLU A 119 -0.36 -23.68 2.20
N LYS A 120 -1.36 -24.28 2.87
CA LYS A 120 -2.67 -23.67 3.09
C LYS A 120 -2.59 -22.32 3.81
N LYS A 121 -1.69 -22.20 4.79
CA LYS A 121 -1.49 -20.94 5.55
C LYS A 121 -0.75 -19.91 4.70
N MET A 122 0.25 -20.33 3.92
CA MET A 122 0.98 -19.46 3.00
C MET A 122 0.06 -18.92 1.89
N ARG A 123 -0.73 -19.78 1.24
CA ARG A 123 -1.75 -19.38 0.26
C ARG A 123 -2.73 -18.39 0.86
N ALA A 124 -3.30 -18.71 2.03
CA ALA A 124 -4.20 -17.78 2.72
C ALA A 124 -3.52 -16.44 3.07
N SER A 125 -2.21 -16.41 3.27
CA SER A 125 -1.44 -15.17 3.46
C SER A 125 -1.36 -14.35 2.18
N VAL A 126 -1.02 -14.97 1.05
CA VAL A 126 -0.98 -14.31 -0.26
C VAL A 126 -2.34 -13.71 -0.60
N GLU A 127 -3.44 -14.44 -0.38
CA GLU A 127 -4.81 -13.96 -0.58
C GLU A 127 -5.17 -12.74 0.30
N ARG A 128 -4.67 -12.70 1.54
CA ARG A 128 -4.83 -11.51 2.39
C ARG A 128 -4.05 -10.34 1.84
N SER A 129 -2.81 -10.55 1.42
CA SER A 129 -1.97 -9.51 0.81
C SER A 129 -2.61 -8.92 -0.43
N LEU A 130 -3.04 -9.75 -1.40
CA LEU A 130 -3.73 -9.30 -2.62
C LEU A 130 -4.94 -8.41 -2.29
N ARG A 131 -5.76 -8.86 -1.35
CA ARG A 131 -6.97 -8.13 -0.95
C ARG A 131 -6.68 -6.80 -0.26
N ARG A 132 -5.65 -6.73 0.59
CA ARG A 132 -5.21 -5.47 1.25
C ARG A 132 -4.54 -4.52 0.28
N LEU A 133 -3.71 -5.04 -0.62
CA LEU A 133 -3.05 -4.30 -1.69
C LEU A 133 -4.02 -3.88 -2.80
N ARG A 134 -5.26 -4.38 -2.79
CA ARG A 134 -6.32 -4.08 -3.76
C ARG A 134 -5.88 -4.36 -5.20
N THR A 135 -5.21 -5.49 -5.40
CA THR A 135 -4.63 -5.93 -6.66
C THR A 135 -4.86 -7.44 -6.81
N ASP A 136 -4.85 -7.92 -8.05
CA ASP A 136 -4.95 -9.33 -8.43
C ASP A 136 -3.59 -10.00 -8.65
N TYR A 137 -2.50 -9.21 -8.73
CA TYR A 137 -1.12 -9.73 -8.84
C TYR A 137 -0.13 -9.04 -7.89
N ILE A 138 0.98 -9.72 -7.58
CA ILE A 138 2.14 -9.24 -6.84
C ILE A 138 3.37 -9.30 -7.77
N ASP A 139 4.13 -8.21 -7.89
CA ASP A 139 5.30 -8.19 -8.80
C ASP A 139 6.44 -9.07 -8.28
N ILE A 140 6.67 -9.04 -6.96
CA ILE A 140 7.74 -9.78 -6.30
C ILE A 140 7.21 -10.33 -4.97
N LEU A 141 7.14 -11.66 -4.86
CA LEU A 141 6.82 -12.36 -3.61
C LEU A 141 8.09 -12.94 -3.01
N LEU A 142 8.37 -12.63 -1.74
CA LEU A 142 9.56 -13.10 -1.03
C LEU A 142 9.21 -14.01 0.16
N TRP A 143 10.15 -14.90 0.49
CA TRP A 143 10.18 -15.54 1.80
C TRP A 143 10.60 -14.55 2.89
N HIS A 144 9.85 -14.53 3.98
CA HIS A 144 10.16 -13.70 5.14
C HIS A 144 10.90 -14.51 6.20
N ASN A 145 12.06 -14.00 6.62
CA ASN A 145 12.75 -14.42 7.85
C ASN A 145 13.17 -15.91 7.86
N LEU A 146 13.80 -16.38 6.78
CA LEU A 146 14.52 -17.66 6.78
C LEU A 146 15.82 -17.52 7.57
N HIS A 147 16.16 -18.52 8.38
CA HIS A 147 17.28 -18.48 9.32
C HIS A 147 18.44 -19.41 8.97
N SER A 148 18.28 -20.31 8.00
CA SER A 148 19.35 -21.23 7.61
C SER A 148 19.38 -21.53 6.10
N PRO A 149 20.54 -21.95 5.55
CA PRO A 149 20.65 -22.39 4.15
C PRO A 149 19.74 -23.58 3.80
N GLU A 150 19.46 -24.45 4.77
CA GLU A 150 18.58 -25.61 4.61
C GLU A 150 17.13 -25.15 4.39
N GLU A 151 16.68 -24.14 5.12
CA GLU A 151 15.36 -23.53 4.90
C GLU A 151 15.27 -22.88 3.52
N VAL A 152 16.33 -22.19 3.08
CA VAL A 152 16.40 -21.58 1.74
C VAL A 152 16.29 -22.63 0.63
N SER A 153 16.85 -23.82 0.85
CA SER A 153 16.90 -24.89 -0.15
C SER A 153 15.70 -25.84 -0.07
N ASN A 154 14.69 -25.54 0.76
CA ASN A 154 13.55 -26.43 0.98
C ASN A 154 12.71 -26.57 -0.32
N PRO A 155 12.59 -27.78 -0.89
CA PRO A 155 11.85 -28.02 -2.14
C PRO A 155 10.38 -27.59 -2.08
N SER A 156 9.69 -27.81 -0.95
CA SER A 156 8.26 -27.48 -0.84
C SER A 156 8.02 -25.98 -0.90
N LEU A 157 8.98 -25.18 -0.40
CA LEU A 157 8.93 -23.72 -0.52
C LEU A 157 9.15 -23.30 -1.98
N HIS A 158 10.15 -23.88 -2.66
CA HIS A 158 10.36 -23.58 -4.08
C HIS A 158 9.15 -23.96 -4.96
N GLU A 159 8.52 -25.11 -4.70
CA GLU A 159 7.31 -25.56 -5.37
C GLU A 159 6.15 -24.58 -5.15
N PHE A 160 5.95 -24.11 -3.90
CA PHE A 160 4.93 -23.11 -3.60
C PHE A 160 5.14 -21.81 -4.40
N MET A 161 6.35 -21.26 -4.41
CA MET A 161 6.63 -20.02 -5.17
C MET A 161 6.45 -20.22 -6.68
N THR A 162 6.83 -21.40 -7.18
CA THR A 162 6.64 -21.76 -8.59
C THR A 162 5.16 -21.88 -8.96
N MET A 163 4.36 -22.48 -8.06
CA MET A 163 2.91 -22.59 -8.22
C MET A 163 2.26 -21.21 -8.25
N MET A 164 2.55 -20.34 -7.26
CA MET A 164 1.99 -18.99 -7.22
C MET A 164 2.27 -18.23 -8.52
N LYS A 165 3.53 -18.26 -9.00
CA LYS A 165 3.91 -17.60 -10.25
C LYS A 165 3.17 -18.14 -11.49
N LYS A 166 2.80 -19.42 -11.52
CA LYS A 166 2.04 -20.01 -12.64
C LYS A 166 0.58 -19.59 -12.63
N GLU A 167 0.03 -19.28 -11.46
CA GLU A 167 -1.37 -18.90 -11.29
C GLU A 167 -1.65 -17.44 -11.67
N GLY A 168 -0.65 -16.56 -11.60
CA GLY A 168 -0.73 -15.13 -11.96
C GLY A 168 -0.15 -14.23 -10.89
#